data_AF-C7MN35-F1
#
_entry.id   AF-C7MN35-F1
#
_cell.length_a   1.000
_cell.length_b   1.000
_cell.length_c   1.000
_cell.angle_alpha   90.00
_cell.angle_beta   90.00
_cell.angle_gamma   90.00
#
_symmetry.space_group_name_H-M   'P 1'
#
loop_
_entity.id
_entity.type
_entity.pdbx_description
1 polymer ?
#
loop_
_entity_poly.entity_id
_entity_poly.type
_entity_poly.pdbx_seq_one_letter_code
_entity_poly.pdbx_strand_id
1 'polypeptide(L)'
;MQRETRIAVVGAFVAVILQIVLAPNIAFASIVPNILIVYAIVVAMCLPASASLWIAFFMGLASDLFGFGMIGSLSFLLVIATFTASRLYGAIADGRLAAALGTLMVFILAVNMLYAAFLIGASSTSILDAFIYRALPCTVYECAIGLVLYPLMSRLLEARTHGIGTAAASLKQLR
;
A
#
# COMPACT_ATOMS: atom_id res chain seq x y z
N MET A 1 -15.78 6.48 -15.90
CA MET A 1 -14.60 6.34 -15.01
C MET A 1 -14.34 7.68 -14.35
N GLN A 2 -14.37 7.72 -13.01
CA GLN A 2 -14.06 8.92 -12.23
C GLN A 2 -12.59 9.31 -12.42
N ARG A 3 -12.29 10.60 -12.35
CA ARG A 3 -10.94 11.17 -12.59
C ARG A 3 -9.91 10.56 -11.64
N GLU A 4 -10.28 10.34 -10.37
CA GLU A 4 -9.39 9.76 -9.35
C GLU A 4 -8.98 8.33 -9.71
N THR A 5 -9.90 7.51 -10.21
CA THR A 5 -9.60 6.13 -10.63
C THR A 5 -8.62 6.10 -11.79
N ARG A 6 -8.73 7.03 -12.76
CA ARG A 6 -7.78 7.10 -13.87
C ARG A 6 -6.38 7.46 -13.38
N ILE A 7 -6.27 8.44 -12.47
CA ILE A 7 -5.00 8.83 -11.86
C ILE A 7 -4.38 7.64 -11.11
N ALA A 8 -5.18 6.92 -10.33
CA ALA A 8 -4.71 5.76 -9.58
C ALA A 8 -4.30 4.57 -10.48
N VAL A 9 -4.95 4.38 -11.62
CA VAL A 9 -4.53 3.36 -12.61
C VAL A 9 -3.21 3.76 -13.26
N VAL A 10 -3.10 5.01 -13.72
CA VAL A 10 -1.84 5.52 -14.32
C VAL A 10 -0.69 5.43 -13.30
N GLY A 11 -0.93 5.83 -12.06
CA GLY A 11 0.06 5.70 -11.00
C GLY A 11 0.44 4.24 -10.70
N ALA A 12 -0.47 3.28 -10.86
CA ALA A 12 -0.16 1.86 -10.71
C ALA A 12 0.80 1.37 -11.80
N PHE A 13 0.57 1.78 -13.07
CA PHE A 13 1.50 1.50 -14.16
C PHE A 13 2.88 2.12 -13.91
N VAL A 14 2.92 3.38 -13.45
CA VAL A 14 4.17 4.04 -13.09
C VAL A 14 4.86 3.31 -11.94
N ALA A 15 4.13 2.88 -10.91
CA ALA A 15 4.67 2.13 -9.78
C ALA A 15 5.26 0.78 -10.21
N VAL A 16 4.62 0.06 -11.14
CA VAL A 16 5.17 -1.18 -11.72
C VAL A 16 6.46 -0.91 -12.49
N ILE A 17 6.50 0.14 -13.32
CA ILE A 17 7.71 0.52 -14.05
C ILE A 17 8.83 0.89 -13.06
N LEU A 18 8.52 1.67 -12.02
CA LEU A 18 9.47 2.02 -10.97
C LEU A 18 9.92 0.77 -10.20
N GLN A 19 9.06 -0.22 -9.97
CA GLN A 19 9.45 -1.47 -9.33
C GLN A 19 10.45 -2.25 -10.19
N ILE A 20 10.25 -2.28 -11.51
CA ILE A 20 11.13 -3.03 -12.42
C ILE A 20 12.46 -2.28 -12.65
N VAL A 21 12.40 -0.96 -12.82
CA VAL A 21 13.56 -0.15 -13.19
C VAL A 21 14.26 0.42 -11.95
N LEU A 22 13.53 1.09 -11.06
CA LEU A 22 14.14 1.83 -9.95
C LEU A 22 14.46 0.93 -8.75
N ALA A 23 13.53 0.05 -8.34
CA ALA A 23 13.71 -0.77 -7.14
C ALA A 23 15.03 -1.58 -7.11
N PRO A 24 15.46 -2.26 -8.19
CA PRO A 24 16.75 -2.96 -8.19
C PRO A 24 17.96 -2.01 -8.15
N ASN A 25 17.82 -0.78 -8.66
CA ASN A 25 18.90 0.22 -8.65
C ASN A 25 19.08 0.92 -7.29
N ILE A 26 18.03 0.95 -6.46
CA ILE A 26 18.07 1.49 -5.09
C ILE A 26 18.27 0.39 -4.04
N ALA A 27 18.57 -0.84 -4.46
CA ALA A 27 18.79 -1.96 -3.56
C ALA A 27 19.98 -1.68 -2.64
N PHE A 28 19.71 -1.66 -1.33
CA PHE A 28 20.75 -1.48 -0.32
C PHE A 28 20.98 -2.81 0.39
N ALA A 29 22.24 -3.25 0.50
CA ALA A 29 22.61 -4.53 1.09
C ALA A 29 21.88 -5.75 0.46
N SER A 30 21.69 -5.75 -0.86
CA SER A 30 20.95 -6.79 -1.62
C SER A 30 19.47 -6.92 -1.28
N ILE A 31 18.89 -5.92 -0.60
CA ILE A 31 17.47 -5.88 -0.24
C ILE A 31 16.77 -4.92 -1.19
N VAL A 32 15.87 -5.47 -2.01
CA VAL A 32 15.08 -4.70 -2.99
C VAL A 32 13.77 -4.26 -2.33
N PRO A 33 13.49 -2.95 -2.23
CA PRO A 33 12.23 -2.47 -1.68
C PRO A 33 11.06 -2.75 -2.62
N ASN A 34 9.85 -2.89 -2.07
CA ASN A 34 8.64 -3.12 -2.83
C ASN A 34 7.76 -1.86 -2.83
N ILE A 35 7.94 -1.06 -3.88
CA ILE A 35 7.20 0.19 -4.14
C ILE A 35 5.70 -0.09 -4.32
N LEU A 36 5.34 -1.30 -4.79
CA LEU A 36 3.96 -1.71 -5.03
C LEU A 36 3.17 -1.86 -3.73
N ILE A 37 3.81 -2.33 -2.65
CA ILE A 37 3.19 -2.38 -1.31
C ILE A 37 2.76 -0.99 -0.87
N VAL A 38 3.69 -0.04 -0.93
CA VAL A 38 3.46 1.35 -0.53
C VAL A 38 2.34 1.97 -1.36
N TYR A 39 2.42 1.83 -2.68
CA TYR A 39 1.44 2.41 -3.59
C TYR A 39 0.02 1.86 -3.37
N ALA A 40 -0.13 0.55 -3.24
CA ALA A 40 -1.43 -0.08 -3.03
C ALA A 40 -2.10 0.41 -1.73
N ILE A 41 -1.36 0.47 -0.62
CA ILE A 41 -1.89 0.91 0.68
C ILE A 41 -2.27 2.40 0.61
N VAL A 42 -1.42 3.25 0.02
CA VAL A 42 -1.73 4.69 -0.13
C VAL A 42 -3.00 4.90 -0.97
N VAL A 43 -3.14 4.17 -2.09
CA VAL A 43 -4.36 4.21 -2.91
C VAL A 43 -5.58 3.71 -2.13
N ALA A 44 -5.43 2.66 -1.31
CA ALA A 44 -6.50 2.14 -0.45
C ALA A 44 -7.02 3.19 0.55
N MET A 45 -6.13 4.03 1.07
CA MET A 45 -6.47 5.10 2.02
C MET A 45 -7.16 6.28 1.32
N CYS A 46 -6.88 6.51 0.03
CA CYS A 46 -7.37 7.68 -0.70
C CYS A 46 -8.60 7.39 -1.59
N LEU A 47 -8.77 6.17 -2.10
CA LEU A 47 -9.85 5.77 -3.01
C LEU A 47 -10.90 4.87 -2.34
N PRO A 48 -12.12 4.80 -2.91
CA PRO A 48 -13.10 3.81 -2.49
C PRO A 48 -12.57 2.37 -2.65
N ALA A 49 -12.89 1.52 -1.68
CA ALA A 49 -12.40 0.14 -1.57
C ALA A 49 -12.56 -0.67 -2.87
N SER A 50 -13.68 -0.53 -3.58
CA SER A 50 -13.96 -1.30 -4.80
C SER A 50 -12.93 -1.07 -5.90
N ALA A 51 -12.46 0.18 -6.09
CA ALA A 51 -11.48 0.50 -7.13
C ALA A 51 -10.05 0.12 -6.71
N SER A 52 -9.69 0.37 -5.45
CA SER A 52 -8.36 0.06 -4.92
C SER A 52 -8.09 -1.44 -4.85
N LEU A 53 -9.10 -2.27 -4.58
CA LEU A 53 -9.02 -3.73 -4.57
C LEU A 53 -8.54 -4.32 -5.90
N TRP A 54 -9.14 -3.89 -7.01
CA TRP A 54 -8.75 -4.35 -8.35
C TRP A 54 -7.33 -3.92 -8.71
N ILE A 55 -6.97 -2.67 -8.39
CA ILE A 55 -5.61 -2.15 -8.62
C ILE A 55 -4.59 -2.98 -7.83
N ALA A 56 -4.85 -3.23 -6.55
CA ALA A 56 -4.00 -4.02 -5.68
C ALA A 56 -3.81 -5.46 -6.19
N PHE A 57 -4.91 -6.10 -6.63
CA PHE A 57 -4.87 -7.45 -7.18
C PHE A 57 -3.98 -7.53 -8.44
N PHE A 58 -4.26 -6.70 -9.46
CA PHE A 58 -3.52 -6.76 -10.72
C PHE A 58 -2.07 -6.33 -10.56
N MET A 59 -1.79 -5.35 -9.69
CA MET A 59 -0.43 -4.90 -9.44
C MET A 59 0.40 -5.94 -8.69
N GLY A 60 -0.21 -6.59 -7.69
CA GLY A 60 0.43 -7.72 -6.99
C GLY A 60 0.66 -8.90 -7.93
N LEU A 61 -0.31 -9.21 -8.79
CA LEU A 61 -0.18 -10.29 -9.78
C LEU A 61 0.92 -9.98 -10.81
N ALA A 62 1.02 -8.74 -11.26
CA ALA A 62 2.09 -8.31 -12.15
C ALA A 62 3.46 -8.52 -11.49
N SER A 63 3.63 -8.10 -10.24
CA SER A 63 4.88 -8.33 -9.48
C SER A 63 5.22 -9.82 -9.35
N ASP A 64 4.22 -10.62 -9.03
CA ASP A 64 4.34 -12.06 -8.88
C ASP A 64 4.81 -12.72 -10.19
N LEU A 65 4.32 -12.24 -11.35
CA LEU A 65 4.73 -12.71 -12.68
C LEU A 65 6.13 -12.24 -13.10
N PHE A 66 6.59 -11.09 -12.61
CA PHE A 66 7.96 -10.62 -12.86
C PHE A 66 9.04 -11.36 -12.03
N GLY A 67 8.65 -12.36 -11.24
CA GLY A 67 9.58 -13.26 -10.56
C GLY A 67 10.12 -12.75 -9.22
N PHE A 68 9.46 -11.77 -8.60
CA PHE A 68 9.87 -11.24 -7.30
C PHE A 68 9.51 -12.15 -6.11
N GLY A 69 8.76 -13.25 -6.33
CA GLY A 69 8.38 -14.23 -5.31
C GLY A 69 7.45 -15.34 -5.82
N MET A 70 6.67 -15.96 -4.91
CA MET A 70 5.67 -16.98 -5.28
C MET A 70 4.49 -16.34 -6.02
N ILE A 71 4.05 -16.99 -7.11
CA ILE A 71 2.90 -16.50 -7.88
C ILE A 71 1.64 -16.49 -7.00
N GLY A 72 1.01 -15.33 -6.86
CA GLY A 72 -0.22 -15.14 -6.10
C GLY A 72 -0.01 -14.62 -4.66
N SER A 73 1.21 -14.64 -4.14
CA SER A 73 1.48 -14.24 -2.75
C SER A 73 1.29 -12.73 -2.54
N LEU A 74 1.88 -11.89 -3.39
CA LEU A 74 1.76 -10.44 -3.25
C LEU A 74 0.35 -9.97 -3.61
N SER A 75 -0.26 -10.55 -4.65
CA SER A 75 -1.65 -10.20 -5.01
C SER A 75 -2.65 -10.48 -3.88
N PHE A 76 -2.53 -11.63 -3.21
CA PHE A 76 -3.36 -11.98 -2.06
C PHE A 76 -3.16 -11.01 -0.89
N LEU A 77 -1.90 -10.75 -0.53
CA LEU A 77 -1.57 -9.85 0.57
C LEU A 77 -2.03 -8.42 0.32
N LEU A 78 -1.84 -7.89 -0.89
CA LEU A 78 -2.26 -6.53 -1.22
C LEU A 78 -3.78 -6.39 -1.23
N VAL A 79 -4.53 -7.39 -1.66
CA VAL A 79 -6.00 -7.37 -1.59
C VAL A 79 -6.48 -7.30 -0.14
N ILE A 80 -5.95 -8.16 0.75
CA ILE A 80 -6.30 -8.16 2.18
C ILE A 80 -5.89 -6.84 2.83
N ALA A 81 -4.66 -6.37 2.58
CA ALA A 81 -4.17 -5.12 3.12
C ALA A 81 -5.01 -3.93 2.66
N THR A 82 -5.34 -3.86 1.37
CA THR A 82 -6.17 -2.81 0.78
C THR A 82 -7.58 -2.80 1.36
N PHE A 83 -8.21 -3.98 1.49
CA PHE A 83 -9.52 -4.09 2.12
C PHE A 83 -9.52 -3.58 3.55
N THR A 84 -8.54 -4.05 4.33
CA THR A 84 -8.44 -3.79 5.77
C THR A 84 -8.04 -2.33 6.02
N ALA A 85 -7.11 -1.79 5.23
CA ALA A 85 -6.71 -0.39 5.25
C ALA A 85 -7.86 0.54 4.89
N SER A 86 -8.63 0.24 3.84
CA SER A 86 -9.81 1.05 3.45
C SER A 86 -10.86 1.16 4.56
N ARG A 87 -10.95 0.14 5.44
CA ARG A 87 -11.89 0.11 6.56
C ARG A 87 -11.35 0.80 7.80
N LEU A 88 -10.11 0.50 8.17
CA LEU A 88 -9.49 1.02 9.39
C LEU A 88 -9.07 2.48 9.24
N TYR A 89 -8.67 2.91 8.05
CA TYR A 89 -8.24 4.27 7.81
C TYR A 89 -9.33 5.30 8.16
N GLY A 90 -10.58 5.05 7.77
CA GLY A 90 -11.69 5.92 8.10
C GLY A 90 -12.01 5.99 9.60
N ALA A 91 -11.69 4.94 10.37
CA ALA A 91 -11.92 4.88 11.81
C ALA A 91 -10.76 5.45 12.64
N ILE A 92 -9.52 5.33 12.16
CA ILE A 92 -8.30 5.66 12.90
C ILE A 92 -7.78 7.06 12.54
N ALA A 93 -7.77 7.41 11.25
CA ALA A 93 -7.02 8.57 10.81
C ALA A 93 -7.69 9.91 11.14
N ASP A 94 -9.01 9.97 11.23
CA ASP A 94 -9.83 11.13 11.64
C ASP A 94 -9.25 12.51 11.25
N GLY A 95 -8.77 12.65 10.00
CA GLY A 95 -8.16 13.87 9.47
C GLY A 95 -6.73 14.21 9.94
N ARG A 96 -6.12 13.42 10.84
CA ARG A 96 -4.77 13.63 11.37
C ARG A 96 -3.73 12.93 10.51
N LEU A 97 -2.85 13.71 9.88
CA LEU A 97 -1.75 13.20 9.04
C LEU A 97 -0.83 12.21 9.78
N ALA A 98 -0.55 12.44 11.07
CA ALA A 98 0.25 11.52 11.87
C ALA A 98 -0.43 10.15 12.07
N ALA A 99 -1.76 10.12 12.25
CA ALA A 99 -2.51 8.87 12.41
C ALA A 99 -2.61 8.12 11.07
N ALA A 100 -2.75 8.84 9.96
CA ALA A 100 -2.68 8.28 8.61
C ALA A 100 -1.32 7.62 8.32
N LEU A 101 -0.23 8.34 8.56
CA LEU A 101 1.12 7.83 8.38
C LEU A 101 1.41 6.64 9.31
N GLY A 102 1.00 6.71 10.58
CA GLY A 102 1.12 5.59 11.51
C GLY A 102 0.38 4.34 11.02
N THR A 103 -0.85 4.52 10.50
CA THR A 103 -1.62 3.42 9.89
C THR A 103 -0.88 2.83 8.69
N LEU A 104 -0.37 3.68 7.78
CA LEU A 104 0.41 3.25 6.62
C LEU A 104 1.64 2.41 7.04
N MET A 105 2.43 2.89 8.00
CA MET A 105 3.63 2.20 8.49
C MET A 105 3.31 0.83 9.08
N VAL A 106 2.22 0.72 9.86
CA VAL A 106 1.77 -0.56 10.43
C VAL A 106 1.38 -1.54 9.33
N PHE A 107 0.66 -1.10 8.30
CA PHE A 107 0.29 -1.96 7.18
C PHE A 107 1.51 -2.39 6.36
N ILE A 108 2.44 -1.49 6.07
CA ILE A 108 3.69 -1.82 5.35
C ILE A 108 4.46 -2.89 6.13
N LEU A 109 4.63 -2.72 7.44
CA LEU A 109 5.29 -3.69 8.30
C LEU A 109 4.56 -5.04 8.26
N ALA A 110 3.24 -5.04 8.47
CA ALA A 110 2.44 -6.27 8.49
C ALA A 110 2.52 -7.04 7.16
N VAL A 111 2.41 -6.34 6.02
CA VAL A 111 2.51 -6.97 4.70
C VAL A 111 3.90 -7.55 4.47
N ASN A 112 4.98 -6.82 4.81
CA ASN A 112 6.34 -7.32 4.68
C ASN A 112 6.60 -8.55 5.56
N MET A 113 6.09 -8.56 6.79
CA MET A 113 6.23 -9.69 7.71
C MET A 113 5.49 -10.94 7.20
N LEU A 114 4.27 -10.76 6.68
CA LEU A 114 3.52 -11.86 6.07
C LEU A 114 4.18 -12.34 4.77
N TYR A 115 4.71 -11.43 3.96
CA TYR A 115 5.43 -11.77 2.74
C TYR A 115 6.71 -12.55 3.04
N ALA A 116 7.46 -12.18 4.08
CA ALA A 116 8.60 -12.93 4.58
C ALA A 116 8.22 -14.35 5.01
N ALA A 117 7.05 -14.54 5.64
CA ALA A 117 6.55 -15.87 5.97
C ALA A 117 6.31 -16.74 4.72
N PHE A 118 5.73 -16.17 3.65
CA PHE A 118 5.57 -16.87 2.37
C PHE A 118 6.92 -17.25 1.75
N LEU A 119 7.91 -16.36 1.83
CA LEU A 119 9.26 -16.63 1.34
C LEU A 119 9.93 -17.80 2.06
N ILE A 120 9.78 -17.90 3.37
CA ILE A 120 10.29 -19.06 4.14
C ILE A 120 9.59 -20.35 3.69
N GLY A 121 8.29 -20.28 3.38
CA GLY A 121 7.54 -21.45 2.88
C GLY A 121 7.98 -21.92 1.49
N ALA A 122 8.47 -21.02 0.64
CA ALA A 122 8.87 -21.34 -0.74
C ALA A 122 10.38 -21.46 -0.98
N SER A 123 11.21 -21.05 -0.03
CA SER A 123 12.66 -21.06 -0.15
C SER A 123 13.30 -21.58 1.12
N SER A 124 14.51 -22.13 1.03
CA SER A 124 15.31 -22.56 2.17
C SER A 124 15.92 -21.40 2.97
N THR A 125 15.27 -20.23 2.97
CA THR A 125 15.75 -19.03 3.67
C THR A 125 15.55 -19.17 5.17
N SER A 126 16.55 -18.79 5.96
CA SER A 126 16.43 -18.82 7.41
C SER A 126 15.38 -17.80 7.90
N ILE A 127 14.72 -18.11 9.02
CA ILE A 127 13.71 -17.22 9.63
C ILE A 127 14.34 -15.85 9.96
N LEU A 128 15.57 -15.86 10.48
CA LEU A 128 16.26 -14.64 10.86
C LEU A 128 16.57 -13.76 9.65
N ASP A 129 16.99 -14.37 8.53
CA ASP A 129 17.28 -13.64 7.30
C ASP A 129 16.02 -13.02 6.69
N ALA A 130 14.92 -13.78 6.65
CA ALA A 130 13.67 -13.31 6.07
C ALA A 130 13.03 -12.17 6.88
N PHE A 131 12.98 -12.30 8.21
CA PHE A 131 12.31 -11.33 9.08
C PHE A 131 13.20 -10.14 9.45
N ILE A 132 14.40 -10.40 9.95
CA ILE A 132 15.26 -9.36 10.54
C ILE A 132 16.13 -8.69 9.48
N TYR A 133 16.77 -9.48 8.61
CA TYR A 133 17.69 -8.93 7.62
C TYR A 133 17.01 -8.50 6.32
N ARG A 134 15.74 -8.86 6.10
CA ARG A 134 15.00 -8.46 4.90
C ARG A 134 13.74 -7.65 5.22
N ALA A 135 12.76 -8.21 5.95
CA ALA A 135 11.47 -7.55 6.14
C ALA A 135 11.56 -6.22 6.90
N LEU A 136 12.37 -6.16 7.97
CA LEU A 136 12.56 -4.94 8.75
C LEU A 136 13.24 -3.82 7.93
N PRO A 137 14.40 -4.04 7.28
CA PRO A 137 14.99 -3.03 6.40
C PRO A 137 14.04 -2.59 5.29
N CYS A 138 13.38 -3.54 4.58
CA CYS A 138 12.39 -3.22 3.55
C CYS A 138 11.32 -2.28 4.09
N THR A 139 10.78 -2.57 5.28
CA THR A 139 9.76 -1.74 5.91
C THR A 139 10.26 -0.32 6.14
N VAL A 140 11.50 -0.13 6.59
CA VAL A 140 12.06 1.22 6.80
C VAL A 140 12.14 2.00 5.48
N TYR A 141 12.62 1.37 4.41
CA TYR A 141 12.67 1.99 3.08
C TYR A 141 11.27 2.35 2.56
N GLU A 142 10.34 1.41 2.67
CA GLU A 142 8.96 1.57 2.21
C GLU A 142 8.21 2.63 3.01
N CYS A 143 8.47 2.73 4.31
CA CYS A 143 7.98 3.82 5.15
C CYS A 143 8.53 5.17 4.68
N ALA A 144 9.82 5.27 4.35
CA ALA A 144 10.41 6.49 3.82
C ALA A 144 9.77 6.91 2.48
N ILE A 145 9.54 5.95 1.58
CA ILE A 145 8.81 6.18 0.32
C ILE A 145 7.36 6.60 0.63
N GLY A 146 6.71 5.94 1.58
CA GLY A 146 5.34 6.22 2.02
C GLY A 146 5.16 7.64 2.59
N LEU A 147 6.15 8.15 3.32
CA LEU A 147 6.15 9.53 3.83
C LEU A 147 6.06 10.59 2.72
N VAL A 148 6.62 10.29 1.54
CA VAL A 148 6.57 11.18 0.38
C VAL A 148 5.33 10.90 -0.48
N LEU A 149 5.02 9.62 -0.70
CA LEU A 149 3.96 9.20 -1.60
C LEU A 149 2.56 9.51 -1.05
N TYR A 150 2.34 9.32 0.26
CA TYR A 150 1.05 9.59 0.89
C TYR A 150 0.57 11.05 0.72
N PRO A 151 1.33 12.10 1.12
CA PRO A 151 0.88 13.48 0.96
C PRO A 151 0.76 13.92 -0.51
N LEU A 152 1.57 13.33 -1.40
CA LEU A 152 1.45 13.55 -2.84
C LEU A 152 0.11 13.02 -3.36
N MET A 153 -0.20 11.76 -3.04
CA MET A 153 -1.42 11.10 -3.51
C MET A 153 -2.69 11.68 -2.87
N SER A 154 -2.65 12.06 -1.58
CA SER A 154 -3.80 12.67 -0.91
C SER A 154 -4.20 14.01 -1.54
N ARG A 155 -3.22 14.75 -2.10
CA ARG A 155 -3.46 15.98 -2.87
C ARG A 155 -3.97 15.70 -4.28
N LEU A 156 -3.38 14.71 -4.98
CA LEU A 156 -3.75 14.36 -6.35
C LEU A 156 -5.14 13.74 -6.47
N LEU A 157 -5.57 13.03 -5.43
CA LEU A 157 -6.83 12.29 -5.41
C LEU A 157 -7.94 12.99 -4.60
N GLU A 158 -7.72 14.24 -4.17
CA GLU A 158 -8.66 15.02 -3.33
C GLU A 158 -9.27 14.15 -2.22
N ALA A 159 -8.39 13.41 -1.51
CA ALA A 159 -8.79 12.28 -0.67
C ALA A 159 -9.85 12.69 0.37
N ARG A 160 -11.11 12.28 0.14
CA ARG A 160 -12.24 12.21 1.10
C ARG A 160 -12.14 13.18 2.29
N THR A 161 -11.92 14.47 2.06
CA THR A 161 -12.13 15.51 3.09
C THR A 161 -13.60 15.89 3.21
N HIS A 162 -14.49 15.26 2.44
CA HIS A 162 -15.93 15.41 2.51
C HIS A 162 -16.60 14.05 2.69
N GLY A 163 -17.12 13.78 3.89
CA GLY A 163 -17.91 12.57 4.13
C GLY A 163 -18.59 12.45 5.48
N ILE A 164 -18.08 13.08 6.55
CA ILE A 164 -18.71 13.01 7.88
C ILE A 164 -19.34 14.35 8.30
N GLY A 165 -18.79 15.49 7.85
CA GLY A 165 -19.33 16.81 8.17
C GLY A 165 -20.69 17.13 7.53
N THR A 166 -21.01 16.57 6.36
CA THR A 166 -22.26 16.85 5.65
C THR A 166 -23.44 15.99 6.13
N ALA A 167 -23.18 14.76 6.58
CA ALA A 167 -24.23 13.92 7.20
C ALA A 167 -24.65 14.47 8.57
N ALA A 168 -23.68 14.93 9.38
CA ALA A 168 -23.97 15.59 10.65
C ALA A 168 -24.66 16.96 10.47
N ALA A 169 -24.30 17.72 9.43
CA ALA A 169 -24.97 18.97 9.09
C ALA A 169 -26.42 18.75 8.60
N SER A 170 -26.67 17.71 7.81
CA SER A 170 -28.03 17.38 7.33
C SER A 170 -28.96 16.91 8.46
N LEU A 171 -28.44 16.21 9.46
CA LEU A 171 -29.22 15.81 10.64
C LEU A 171 -29.50 16.97 11.61
N LYS A 172 -28.69 18.03 11.58
CA LYS A 172 -28.90 19.24 12.39
C LYS A 172 -29.89 20.22 11.76
N GLN A 173 -30.18 20.10 10.46
CA GLN A 173 -31.24 20.86 9.78
C GLN A 173 -32.62 20.20 9.86
N LEU A 174 -32.68 18.95 10.31
CA LEU A 174 -33.92 18.19 10.50
C LEU A 174 -34.38 18.12 11.97
N ARG A 175 -33.75 18.90 12.86
CA ARG A 175 -34.13 19.06 14.27
C ARG A 175 -34.40 20.51 14.58
#